data_AF-A0A498QBZ9-F1
#
_entry.id   AF-A0A498QBZ9-F1
#
_cell.length_a   1.000
_cell.length_b   1.000
_cell.length_c   1.000
_cell.angle_alpha   90.00
_cell.angle_beta   90.00
_cell.angle_gamma   90.00
#
_symmetry.space_group_name_H-M   'P 1'
#
loop_
_entity.id
_entity.type
_entity.pdbx_description
1 polymer ?
#
loop_
_entity_poly.entity_id
_entity_poly.type
_entity_poly.pdbx_seq_one_letter_code
_entity_poly.pdbx_strand_id
1 'polypeptide(L)'
;MSTSTKRDVTPAALSVADDAAQGRLSPTDLQQQAVAELRELVGSVVGDGDPLWELQCDVARQAVGLGALSPDELRKWAAVLDRKRGVEPVEAPESQDDPIPMVSSASVDESPDSDGSDDDDPDAEPDAAALQGVSVAAALAELASRAAAQRAARETAEAKAEPQGSADGYDPLAGWNAGGSRRV
;
A
#
# COMPACT_ATOMS: atom_id res chain seq x y z
N MET A 1 -29.19 -17.74 -3.10
CA MET A 1 -28.36 -16.70 -3.73
C MET A 1 -29.03 -16.24 -5.00
N SER A 2 -29.48 -14.99 -5.05
CA SER A 2 -30.12 -14.43 -6.25
C SER A 2 -29.03 -14.05 -7.25
N THR A 3 -29.04 -14.63 -8.44
CA THR A 3 -28.10 -14.27 -9.51
C THR A 3 -28.51 -12.95 -10.12
N SER A 4 -27.76 -11.88 -9.81
CA SER A 4 -27.91 -10.57 -10.47
C SER A 4 -27.65 -10.71 -11.96
N THR A 5 -28.57 -10.21 -12.80
CA THR A 5 -28.38 -10.22 -14.26
C THR A 5 -27.58 -8.99 -14.68
N LYS A 6 -26.93 -9.05 -15.85
CA LYS A 6 -26.22 -7.87 -16.42
C LYS A 6 -27.11 -6.62 -16.51
N ARG A 7 -28.42 -6.83 -16.69
CA ARG A 7 -29.41 -5.76 -16.78
C ARG A 7 -29.69 -5.10 -15.42
N ASP A 8 -29.47 -5.79 -14.31
CA ASP A 8 -29.70 -5.26 -12.95
C ASP A 8 -28.51 -4.45 -12.43
N VAL A 9 -27.29 -4.80 -12.87
CA VAL A 9 -26.06 -4.12 -12.45
C VAL A 9 -26.01 -2.67 -12.95
N THR A 10 -26.49 -2.40 -14.17
CA THR A 10 -26.41 -1.05 -14.76
C THR A 10 -27.32 -0.04 -14.05
N PRO A 11 -28.61 -0.33 -13.80
CA PRO A 11 -29.47 0.53 -12.97
C PRO A 11 -28.93 0.71 -11.55
N ALA A 12 -28.38 -0.34 -10.93
CA ALA A 12 -27.79 -0.25 -9.60
C ALA A 12 -26.60 0.72 -9.57
N ALA A 13 -25.69 0.62 -10.53
CA ALA A 13 -24.54 1.53 -10.64
C ALA A 13 -24.98 2.99 -10.90
N LEU A 14 -25.99 3.20 -11.75
CA LEU A 14 -26.54 4.53 -12.00
C LEU A 14 -27.23 5.13 -10.77
N SER A 15 -27.92 4.30 -9.97
CA SER A 15 -28.52 4.74 -8.71
C SER A 15 -27.46 5.25 -7.72
N VAL A 16 -26.35 4.51 -7.57
CA VAL A 16 -25.24 4.91 -6.70
C VAL A 16 -24.61 6.21 -7.18
N ALA A 17 -24.44 6.38 -8.50
CA ALA A 17 -23.91 7.61 -9.08
C ALA A 17 -24.85 8.80 -8.84
N ASP A 18 -26.17 8.61 -8.95
CA ASP A 18 -27.16 9.64 -8.68
C ASP A 18 -27.20 10.03 -7.18
N ASP A 19 -27.11 9.05 -6.28
CA ASP A 19 -27.03 9.29 -4.84
C ASP A 19 -25.76 10.06 -4.44
N ALA A 20 -24.63 9.76 -5.09
CA ALA A 20 -23.39 10.52 -4.92
C ALA A 20 -23.51 11.94 -5.48
N ALA A 21 -24.08 12.11 -6.68
CA ALA A 21 -24.26 13.42 -7.31
C ALA A 21 -25.21 14.35 -6.52
N GLN A 22 -26.23 13.77 -5.88
CA GLN A 22 -27.18 14.49 -5.04
C GLN A 22 -26.70 14.69 -3.60
N GLY A 23 -25.48 14.24 -3.27
CA GLY A 23 -24.91 14.36 -1.92
C GLY A 23 -25.61 13.50 -0.86
N ARG A 24 -26.48 12.56 -1.27
CA ARG A 24 -27.12 11.59 -0.37
C ARG A 24 -26.14 10.51 0.09
N LEU A 25 -25.10 10.26 -0.71
CA LEU A 25 -24.05 9.30 -0.43
C LEU A 25 -22.72 10.04 -0.34
N SER A 26 -22.20 10.23 0.88
CA SER A 26 -20.87 10.81 1.04
C SER A 26 -19.79 9.72 0.93
N PRO A 27 -18.63 10.00 0.30
CA PRO A 27 -17.52 9.06 0.26
C PRO A 27 -17.02 8.66 1.66
N THR A 28 -17.09 9.58 2.61
CA THR A 28 -16.71 9.35 4.00
C THR A 28 -17.63 8.32 4.66
N ASP A 29 -18.95 8.43 4.45
CA ASP A 29 -19.92 7.49 5.02
C ASP A 29 -19.76 6.09 4.43
N LEU A 30 -19.50 6.00 3.10
CA LEU A 30 -19.18 4.73 2.44
C LEU A 30 -17.92 4.08 3.03
N GLN A 31 -16.87 4.87 3.26
CA GLN A 31 -15.64 4.35 3.85
C GLN A 31 -15.86 3.87 5.28
N GLN A 32 -16.61 4.64 6.09
CA GLN A 32 -16.95 4.24 7.45
C GLN A 32 -17.78 2.96 7.48
N GLN A 33 -18.77 2.84 6.58
CA GLN A 33 -19.58 1.64 6.42
C GLN A 33 -18.72 0.44 6.02
N ALA A 34 -17.85 0.60 5.03
CA ALA A 34 -16.95 -0.46 4.59
C ALA A 34 -16.01 -0.93 5.72
N VAL A 35 -15.48 -0.01 6.54
CA VAL A 35 -14.65 -0.36 7.70
C VAL A 35 -15.48 -1.10 8.76
N ALA A 36 -16.73 -0.69 8.98
CA ALA A 36 -17.63 -1.37 9.93
C ALA A 36 -17.93 -2.81 9.47
N GLU A 37 -18.27 -3.00 8.19
CA GLU A 37 -18.52 -4.31 7.60
C GLU A 37 -17.26 -5.20 7.61
N LEU A 38 -16.10 -4.65 7.24
CA LEU A 38 -14.84 -5.38 7.31
C LEU A 38 -14.49 -5.80 8.73
N ARG A 39 -14.78 -4.96 9.73
CA ARG A 39 -14.59 -5.31 11.14
C ARG A 39 -15.57 -6.39 11.59
N GLU A 40 -16.80 -6.39 11.08
CA GLU A 40 -17.76 -7.46 11.38
C GLU A 40 -17.32 -8.79 10.74
N LEU A 41 -16.91 -8.76 9.48
CA LEU A 41 -16.52 -9.96 8.72
C LEU A 41 -15.16 -10.53 9.14
N VAL A 42 -14.17 -9.68 9.41
CA VAL A 42 -12.77 -10.08 9.65
C VAL A 42 -12.33 -9.86 11.09
N GLY A 43 -13.09 -9.10 11.89
CA GLY A 43 -12.72 -8.82 13.28
C GLY A 43 -12.93 -9.98 14.25
N SER A 44 -13.58 -11.06 13.81
CA SER A 44 -13.70 -12.30 14.57
C SER A 44 -12.91 -13.41 13.88
N VAL A 45 -12.05 -14.08 14.63
CA VAL A 45 -11.20 -15.18 14.15
C VAL A 45 -11.66 -16.47 14.81
N VAL A 46 -12.22 -17.40 14.02
CA VAL A 46 -12.80 -18.65 14.55
C VAL A 46 -11.75 -19.76 14.70
N GLY A 47 -10.71 -19.77 13.87
CA GLY A 47 -9.65 -20.78 13.86
C GLY A 47 -9.42 -21.39 12.47
N ASP A 48 -8.71 -22.52 12.42
CA ASP A 48 -8.26 -23.23 11.20
C ASP A 48 -9.39 -23.65 10.23
N GLY A 49 -10.65 -23.67 10.69
CA GLY A 49 -11.83 -23.94 9.86
C GLY A 49 -12.47 -22.71 9.20
N ASP A 50 -11.94 -21.51 9.46
CA ASP A 50 -12.42 -20.26 8.87
C ASP A 50 -11.92 -20.13 7.41
N PRO A 51 -12.79 -19.90 6.42
CA PRO A 51 -12.36 -19.65 5.04
C PRO A 51 -11.39 -18.47 4.88
N LEU A 52 -11.39 -17.53 5.83
CA LEU A 52 -10.49 -16.37 5.85
C LEU A 52 -9.20 -16.61 6.64
N TRP A 53 -9.00 -17.80 7.21
CA TRP A 53 -7.88 -18.09 8.12
C TRP A 53 -6.49 -17.77 7.53
N GLU A 54 -6.23 -18.19 6.30
CA GLU A 54 -4.93 -17.94 5.63
C GLU A 54 -4.69 -16.44 5.43
N LEU A 55 -5.72 -15.70 4.99
CA LEU A 55 -5.64 -14.25 4.83
C LEU A 55 -5.39 -13.56 6.18
N GLN A 56 -6.06 -13.99 7.25
CA GLN A 56 -5.85 -13.46 8.59
C GLN A 56 -4.42 -13.73 9.09
N CYS A 57 -3.86 -14.91 8.81
CA CYS A 57 -2.47 -15.24 9.12
C CYS A 57 -1.48 -14.34 8.37
N ASP A 58 -1.70 -14.10 7.08
CA ASP A 58 -0.85 -13.23 6.28
C ASP A 58 -0.90 -11.78 6.76
N VAL A 59 -2.09 -11.26 7.06
CA VAL A 59 -2.26 -9.92 7.64
C VAL A 59 -1.57 -9.83 8.99
N ALA A 60 -1.69 -10.84 9.85
CA ALA A 60 -1.01 -10.87 11.15
C ALA A 60 0.52 -10.87 10.99
N ARG A 61 1.07 -11.66 10.07
CA ARG A 61 2.52 -11.67 9.78
C ARG A 61 3.01 -10.30 9.31
N GLN A 62 2.28 -9.68 8.38
CA GLN A 62 2.62 -8.34 7.88
C GLN A 62 2.55 -7.29 9.00
N ALA A 63 1.49 -7.32 9.81
CA ALA A 63 1.34 -6.41 10.94
C ALA A 63 2.50 -6.54 11.94
N VAL A 64 2.90 -7.76 12.28
CA VAL A 64 4.07 -8.02 13.13
C VAL A 64 5.36 -7.52 12.47
N GLY A 65 5.56 -7.77 11.17
CA GLY A 65 6.72 -7.28 10.43
C GLY A 65 6.81 -5.75 10.37
N LEU A 66 5.67 -5.06 10.43
CA LEU A 66 5.57 -3.59 10.52
C LEU A 66 5.63 -3.06 11.96
N GLY A 67 5.82 -3.92 12.96
CA GLY A 67 5.95 -3.52 14.36
C GLY A 67 4.62 -3.23 15.06
N ALA A 68 3.51 -3.82 14.62
CA ALA A 68 2.20 -3.67 15.29
C ALA A 68 2.19 -4.20 16.73
N LEU A 69 3.13 -5.08 17.08
CA LEU A 69 3.35 -5.60 18.42
C LEU A 69 4.81 -5.44 18.80
N SER A 70 5.06 -5.09 20.06
CA SER A 70 6.41 -5.08 20.61
C SER A 70 6.95 -6.50 20.82
N PRO A 71 8.29 -6.70 20.84
CA PRO A 71 8.88 -8.02 21.11
C PRO A 71 8.41 -8.64 22.44
N ASP A 72 8.20 -7.82 23.48
CA ASP A 72 7.73 -8.30 24.78
C ASP A 72 6.27 -8.76 24.75
N GLU A 73 5.42 -8.09 23.97
CA GLU A 73 4.05 -8.55 23.74
C GLU A 73 4.01 -9.86 22.97
N LEU A 74 4.85 -10.01 21.95
CA LEU A 74 4.97 -11.27 21.21
C LEU A 74 5.39 -12.44 22.12
N ARG A 75 6.36 -12.22 23.02
CA ARG A 75 6.76 -13.24 24.03
C ARG A 75 5.61 -13.62 24.96
N LYS A 76 4.81 -12.64 25.42
CA LYS A 76 3.62 -12.90 26.25
C LYS A 76 2.60 -13.76 25.48
N TRP A 77 2.34 -13.43 24.21
CA TRP A 77 1.42 -14.19 23.38
C TRP A 77 1.96 -15.59 23.04
N ALA A 78 3.26 -15.77 22.86
CA ALA A 78 3.89 -17.08 22.72
C ALA A 78 3.63 -17.95 23.96
N ALA A 79 3.84 -17.41 25.16
CA ALA A 79 3.54 -18.13 26.40
C ALA A 79 2.06 -18.51 26.55
N VAL A 80 1.13 -17.68 26.04
CA VAL A 80 -0.30 -18.01 25.99
C VAL A 80 -0.56 -19.17 25.03
N LEU A 81 0.11 -19.20 23.87
CA LEU A 81 0.00 -20.29 22.90
C LEU A 81 0.57 -21.60 23.42
N ASP A 82 1.74 -21.56 24.08
CA ASP A 82 2.37 -22.74 24.69
C ASP A 82 1.46 -23.35 25.76
N ARG A 83 0.91 -22.51 26.65
CA ARG A 83 -0.08 -22.94 27.64
C ARG A 83 -1.31 -23.59 26.99
N LYS A 84 -1.84 -23.02 25.90
CA LYS A 84 -2.98 -23.61 25.17
C LYS A 84 -2.65 -24.96 24.53
N ARG A 85 -1.40 -25.15 24.10
CA ARG A 85 -0.91 -26.41 23.51
C ARG A 85 -0.51 -27.44 24.57
N GLY A 86 -0.56 -27.08 25.86
CA GLY A 86 -0.06 -27.93 26.94
C GLY A 86 1.46 -28.07 26.94
N VAL A 87 2.17 -27.16 26.27
CA VAL A 87 3.62 -27.06 26.36
C VAL A 87 3.91 -26.27 27.62
N GLU A 88 4.43 -26.95 28.63
CA GLU A 88 4.92 -26.29 29.85
C GLU A 88 6.07 -25.35 29.45
N PRO A 89 6.07 -24.08 29.90
CA PRO A 89 7.11 -23.15 29.51
C PRO A 89 8.47 -23.71 29.95
N VAL A 90 9.32 -24.02 28.96
CA VAL A 90 10.73 -24.32 29.23
C VAL A 90 11.30 -23.07 29.87
N GLU A 91 11.70 -23.18 31.14
CA GLU A 91 12.43 -22.12 31.83
C GLU A 91 13.55 -21.60 30.91
N ALA A 92 13.69 -20.27 30.85
CA ALA A 92 14.79 -19.65 30.14
C ALA A 92 16.09 -20.36 30.56
N PRO A 93 17.01 -20.69 29.63
CA PRO A 93 18.26 -21.32 30.01
C PRO A 93 18.87 -20.44 31.09
N GLU A 94 19.05 -21.01 32.29
CA GLU A 94 19.81 -20.38 33.35
C GLU A 94 21.09 -19.88 32.69
N SER A 95 21.38 -18.59 32.82
CA SER A 95 22.66 -18.04 32.41
C SER A 95 23.72 -18.90 33.08
N GLN A 96 24.32 -19.80 32.30
CA GLN A 96 25.43 -20.63 32.72
C GLN A 96 26.58 -19.68 33.00
N ASP A 97 26.61 -19.22 34.24
CA ASP A 97 27.70 -18.50 34.87
C ASP A 97 28.79 -19.53 35.25
N ASP A 98 29.12 -20.41 34.30
CA ASP A 98 30.30 -21.24 34.37
C ASP A 98 31.46 -20.33 33.91
N PRO A 99 32.38 -19.93 34.81
CA PRO A 99 33.56 -19.19 34.40
C PRO A 99 34.38 -20.07 33.47
N ILE A 100 34.31 -19.79 32.18
CA ILE A 100 35.22 -20.36 31.18
C ILE A 100 36.64 -20.09 31.68
N PRO A 101 37.47 -21.13 31.93
CA PRO A 101 38.86 -20.89 32.26
C PRO A 101 39.51 -20.21 31.07
N MET A 102 39.99 -18.97 31.27
CA MET A 102 40.86 -18.25 30.35
C MET A 102 42.08 -19.11 30.05
N VAL A 103 42.05 -19.85 28.95
CA VAL A 103 43.27 -20.39 28.35
C VAL A 103 43.88 -19.28 27.49
N SER A 104 44.72 -18.48 28.13
CA SER A 104 45.70 -17.65 27.43
C SER A 104 46.57 -18.55 26.57
N SER A 105 46.46 -18.43 25.25
CA SER A 105 47.43 -19.01 24.31
C SER A 105 48.12 -17.85 23.59
N ALA A 106 49.44 -17.89 23.68
CA ALA A 106 50.38 -16.81 23.47
C ALA A 106 50.52 -16.35 22.00
N SER A 107 51.09 -15.15 21.87
CA SER A 107 51.59 -14.48 20.67
C SER A 107 52.16 -15.41 19.60
N VAL A 108 51.79 -15.13 18.35
CA VAL A 108 52.63 -15.42 17.18
C VAL A 108 52.98 -14.11 16.49
N ASP A 109 54.27 -14.04 16.19
CA ASP A 109 55.10 -12.95 15.76
C ASP A 109 54.73 -12.37 14.39
N GLU A 110 55.04 -11.09 14.25
CA GLU A 110 54.83 -10.18 13.13
C GLU A 110 55.75 -10.51 11.93
N SER A 111 55.28 -10.32 10.70
CA SER A 111 56.17 -9.95 9.59
C SER A 111 55.40 -9.15 8.53
N PRO A 112 55.95 -8.00 8.07
CA PRO A 112 55.32 -7.09 7.12
C PRO A 112 55.78 -7.32 5.67
N ASP A 113 55.24 -6.47 4.79
CA ASP A 113 55.58 -6.19 3.38
C ASP A 113 54.72 -6.87 2.31
N SER A 114 53.77 -6.11 1.78
CA SER A 114 53.59 -5.96 0.33
C SER A 114 52.89 -4.63 0.03
N ASP A 115 53.75 -3.68 -0.36
CA ASP A 115 53.46 -2.49 -1.16
C ASP A 115 52.85 -2.91 -2.51
N GLY A 116 51.80 -2.22 -2.97
CA GLY A 116 51.16 -2.58 -4.24
C GLY A 116 49.82 -1.92 -4.52
N SER A 117 49.91 -0.70 -5.05
CA SER A 117 49.01 -0.10 -6.06
C SER A 117 47.65 0.48 -5.65
N ASP A 118 47.60 1.82 -5.80
CA ASP A 118 46.46 2.59 -6.30
C ASP A 118 45.76 1.89 -7.47
N ASP A 119 44.44 1.75 -7.37
CA ASP A 119 43.56 1.96 -8.53
C ASP A 119 42.23 2.57 -8.04
N ASP A 120 41.91 3.69 -8.69
CA ASP A 120 40.72 4.51 -8.63
C ASP A 120 39.45 3.68 -8.90
N ASP A 121 38.44 3.74 -8.02
CA ASP A 121 37.05 3.48 -8.42
C ASP A 121 36.10 4.44 -7.66
N PRO A 122 35.56 5.47 -8.34
CA PRO A 122 34.58 6.37 -7.77
C PRO A 122 33.17 5.81 -7.96
N ASP A 123 32.76 4.89 -7.09
CA ASP A 123 31.33 4.58 -6.94
C ASP A 123 30.88 4.93 -5.53
N ALA A 124 30.35 6.15 -5.45
CA ALA A 124 29.73 6.72 -4.28
C ALA A 124 28.55 5.84 -3.84
N GLU A 125 28.70 5.16 -2.71
CA GLU A 125 27.55 4.68 -1.97
C GLU A 125 26.65 5.89 -1.64
N PRO A 126 25.35 5.88 -2.00
CA PRO A 126 24.45 6.91 -1.53
C PRO A 126 24.35 6.76 -0.01
N ASP A 127 24.91 7.75 0.66
CA ASP A 127 24.85 8.00 2.09
C ASP A 127 23.44 7.72 2.64
N ALA A 128 23.26 6.51 3.18
CA ALA A 128 22.02 6.05 3.79
C ALA A 128 21.75 6.74 5.15
N ALA A 129 22.49 7.79 5.49
CA ALA A 129 22.32 8.57 6.71
C ALA A 129 21.33 9.75 6.58
N ALA A 130 20.78 10.05 5.40
CA ALA A 130 19.91 11.21 5.19
C ALA A 130 18.39 10.97 5.38
N LEU A 131 17.94 9.82 5.91
CA LEU A 131 16.52 9.52 6.11
C LEU A 131 16.05 9.55 7.59
N GLN A 132 16.87 10.03 8.52
CA GLN A 132 16.43 10.37 9.87
C GLN A 132 15.98 11.84 9.93
N GLY A 133 14.71 12.12 9.65
CA GLY A 133 14.17 13.44 10.00
C GLY A 133 12.88 13.89 9.31
N VAL A 134 12.44 13.23 8.24
CA VAL A 134 11.17 13.61 7.62
C VAL A 134 10.03 12.91 8.36
N SER A 135 9.49 13.59 9.37
CA SER A 135 8.22 13.21 10.00
C SER A 135 7.19 12.89 8.91
N VAL A 136 6.39 11.85 9.11
CA VAL A 136 5.29 11.47 8.20
C VAL A 136 4.37 12.67 7.92
N ALA A 137 4.23 13.57 8.89
CA ALA A 137 3.49 14.82 8.70
C ALA A 137 4.13 15.78 7.68
N ALA A 138 5.47 15.86 7.63
CA ALA A 138 6.19 16.66 6.64
C ALA A 138 6.12 16.04 5.24
N ALA A 139 6.19 14.71 5.14
CA ALA A 139 6.00 14.00 3.87
C ALA A 139 4.58 14.20 3.31
N LEU A 140 3.56 14.16 4.17
CA LEU A 140 2.17 14.43 3.79
C LEU A 140 1.94 15.90 3.42
N ALA A 141 2.57 16.84 4.13
CA ALA A 141 2.49 18.27 3.81
C ALA A 141 3.12 18.59 2.45
N GLU A 142 4.22 17.92 2.09
CA GLU A 142 4.82 18.09 0.77
C GLU A 142 3.99 17.41 -0.33
N LEU A 143 3.46 16.20 -0.08
CA LEU A 143 2.54 15.58 -1.03
C LEU A 143 1.31 16.48 -1.32
N ALA A 144 0.75 17.10 -0.29
CA ALA A 144 -0.36 18.03 -0.41
C ALA A 144 0.02 19.30 -1.18
N SER A 145 1.21 19.85 -0.93
CA SER A 145 1.73 21.03 -1.64
C SER A 145 1.95 20.75 -3.12
N ARG A 146 2.49 19.57 -3.45
CA ARG A 146 2.70 19.12 -4.83
C ARG A 146 1.38 18.86 -5.57
N ALA A 147 0.38 18.30 -4.88
CA ALA A 147 -0.95 18.11 -5.44
C ALA A 147 -1.66 19.46 -5.72
N ALA A 148 -1.48 20.46 -4.85
CA ALA A 148 -2.01 21.81 -5.08
C ALA A 148 -1.34 22.50 -6.28
N ALA A 149 -0.02 22.37 -6.41
CA ALA A 149 0.72 22.90 -7.57
C ALA A 149 0.29 22.25 -8.90
N GLN A 150 0.04 20.94 -8.90
CA GLN A 150 -0.46 20.23 -10.08
C GLN A 150 -1.87 20.67 -10.49
N ARG A 151 -2.75 20.96 -9.53
CA ARG A 151 -4.10 21.48 -9.82
C ARG A 151 -4.03 22.89 -10.43
N ALA A 152 -3.23 23.77 -9.85
CA ALA A 152 -3.01 25.11 -10.40
C ALA A 152 -2.39 25.07 -11.81
N ALA A 153 -1.46 24.14 -12.07
CA ALA A 153 -0.89 23.93 -13.40
C ALA A 153 -1.92 23.40 -14.41
N ARG A 154 -2.86 22.55 -13.96
CA ARG A 154 -3.93 22.02 -14.81
C ARG A 154 -5.00 23.07 -15.11
N GLU A 155 -5.39 23.87 -14.12
CA GLU A 155 -6.33 24.99 -14.31
C GLU A 155 -5.76 26.06 -15.24
N THR A 156 -4.46 26.36 -15.14
CA THR A 156 -3.78 27.27 -16.08
C THR A 156 -3.60 26.67 -17.48
N ALA A 157 -3.43 25.34 -17.59
CA ALA A 157 -3.41 24.64 -18.87
C ALA A 157 -4.80 24.59 -19.54
N GLU A 158 -5.87 24.35 -18.77
CA GLU A 158 -7.26 24.38 -19.24
C GLU A 158 -7.71 25.80 -19.60
N ALA A 159 -7.28 26.83 -18.86
CA ALA A 159 -7.55 28.23 -19.21
C ALA A 159 -6.80 28.70 -20.47
N LYS A 160 -5.68 28.06 -20.82
CA LYS A 160 -4.92 28.33 -22.04
C LYS A 160 -5.41 27.51 -23.24
N ALA A 161 -6.21 26.47 -23.00
CA ALA A 161 -6.89 25.72 -24.04
C ALA A 161 -8.19 26.43 -24.46
N GLU A 162 -8.06 27.60 -25.10
CA GLU A 162 -9.16 28.12 -25.92
C GLU A 162 -9.50 27.08 -27.01
N PRO A 163 -10.79 26.91 -27.35
CA PRO A 163 -11.18 25.96 -28.37
C PRO A 163 -10.70 26.49 -29.71
N GLN A 164 -9.64 25.89 -30.26
CA GLN A 164 -9.39 25.98 -31.69
C GLN A 164 -10.57 25.30 -32.38
N GLY A 165 -11.57 26.10 -32.75
CA GLY A 165 -12.64 25.69 -33.64
C GLY A 165 -12.02 25.15 -34.92
N SER A 166 -12.06 23.84 -35.09
CA SER A 166 -11.70 23.19 -36.33
C SER A 166 -12.71 23.61 -37.39
N ALA A 167 -12.32 24.61 -38.17
CA ALA A 167 -13.04 25.11 -39.35
C ALA A 167 -12.87 24.16 -40.55
N ASP A 168 -12.88 22.84 -40.34
CA ASP A 168 -12.90 21.86 -41.42
C ASP A 168 -14.16 21.00 -41.32
N GLY A 169 -15.11 21.41 -42.15
CA GLY A 169 -16.44 20.85 -42.24
C GLY A 169 -16.43 19.43 -42.78
N TYR A 170 -17.18 18.58 -42.08
CA TYR A 170 -17.86 17.46 -42.70
C TYR A 170 -19.36 17.69 -42.52
N ASP A 171 -20.01 18.19 -43.56
CA ASP A 171 -21.46 18.24 -43.63
C ASP A 171 -21.97 16.93 -44.29
N PRO A 172 -22.55 16.01 -43.52
CA PRO A 172 -23.03 14.72 -44.03
C PRO A 172 -24.20 14.85 -45.01
N LEU A 173 -24.76 16.06 -45.20
CA LEU A 173 -25.90 16.32 -46.09
C LEU A 173 -25.52 17.05 -47.38
N ALA A 174 -24.25 17.41 -47.58
CA ALA A 174 -23.79 18.18 -48.75
C ALA A 174 -23.97 17.50 -50.12
N GLY A 175 -24.47 16.26 -50.17
CA GLY A 175 -24.76 15.53 -51.41
C GLY A 175 -26.19 14.98 -51.53
N TRP A 176 -27.07 15.23 -50.56
CA TRP A 176 -28.40 14.59 -50.55
C TRP A 176 -29.45 15.47 -51.22
N ASN A 177 -29.76 15.19 -52.49
CA ASN A 177 -30.79 15.90 -53.26
C ASN A 177 -32.04 15.02 -53.41
N ALA A 178 -33.01 15.18 -52.51
CA ALA A 178 -34.31 14.51 -52.54
C ALA A 178 -35.25 15.16 -53.57
N GLY A 179 -34.93 15.06 -54.87
CA GLY A 179 -35.73 15.79 -55.87
C GLY A 179 -35.44 15.54 -57.34
N GLY A 180 -34.71 14.48 -57.70
CA GLY A 180 -34.46 14.13 -59.10
C GLY A 180 -35.70 13.56 -59.80
N SER A 181 -36.65 14.41 -60.18
CA SER A 181 -37.76 14.03 -61.08
C SER A 181 -37.18 13.61 -62.44
N ARG A 182 -37.17 12.30 -62.72
CA ARG A 182 -37.04 11.81 -64.10
C ARG A 182 -38.31 12.20 -64.85
N ARG A 183 -38.22 13.22 -65.69
CA ARG A 183 -39.00 13.26 -66.94
C ARG A 183 -38.20 12.49 -67.98
N VAL A 184 -38.67 11.32 -68.39
CA VAL A 184 -39.03 10.94 -69.76
C VAL A 184 -39.95 9.73 -69.65
#